data_AF-A0A7R7RMT1-F1
#
_entry.id   AF-A0A7R7RMT1-F1
#
_cell.length_a   1.000
_cell.length_b   1.000
_cell.length_c   1.000
_cell.angle_alpha   90.00
_cell.angle_beta   90.00
_cell.angle_gamma   90.00
#
_symmetry.space_group_name_H-M   'P 1'
#
loop_
_entity.id
_entity.type
_entity.pdbx_description
1 polymer ?
#
loop_
_entity_poly.entity_id
_entity_poly.type
_entity_poly.pdbx_seq_one_letter_code
_entity_poly.pdbx_strand_id
1 'polypeptide(L)'
;MASMVVPYRHDMGGHCGSGALRDLTEWAGIRWGDDTPDEGIVFALGGALDFSYVRSAHLRPPIYLVGRSADLEDEYLTRLGARFECRSTDDPDLGWKWVTEQIDAGTPVMVWTDIAELPYLRTRLSMSRHDVVIVGYDDDEELAFVVDNDRDTPQAVPYENLRKARASTGFPVPTRHTTYVVEWPGAAPDLGNAARSAFRRSADAMQGSCVSAPITEDSDCEIQVRGLPGVSTFVEDLKRWPKIFDDDTLDGALFALSAFIEKAGTGGGLFRDLQARGCRRVAEELSFEPAFKAAEAAKTASELWTAVAHAAYDRGADPHRRASGAASVAAQLPTAERRLAEALREAGDLLL
;
A
#
# COMPACT_ATOMS: atom_id res chain seq x y z
N MET A 1 9.68 31.11 17.55
CA MET A 1 10.03 29.79 18.09
C MET A 1 8.71 29.14 18.41
N ALA A 2 8.31 28.22 17.54
CA ALA A 2 7.01 27.56 17.56
C ALA A 2 7.26 26.07 17.85
N SER A 3 6.49 25.54 18.79
CA SER A 3 6.37 24.11 19.04
C SER A 3 4.88 23.82 18.93
N MET A 4 4.52 22.93 18.01
CA MET A 4 3.12 22.59 17.76
C MET A 4 2.97 21.09 17.58
N VAL A 5 1.97 20.53 18.26
CA VAL A 5 1.59 19.12 18.13
C VAL A 5 0.08 19.04 18.04
N VAL A 6 -0.41 18.45 16.97
CA VAL A 6 -1.82 18.19 16.73
C VAL A 6 -2.21 16.91 17.48
N PRO A 7 -3.30 16.93 18.29
CA PRO A 7 -3.85 15.71 18.86
C PRO A 7 -4.24 14.73 17.76
N TYR A 8 -3.63 13.54 17.78
CA TYR A 8 -3.77 12.54 16.73
C TYR A 8 -3.80 11.15 17.35
N ARG A 9 -4.90 10.41 17.14
CA ARG A 9 -4.97 9.01 17.55
C ARG A 9 -4.26 8.19 16.49
N HIS A 10 -3.46 7.24 16.95
CA HIS A 10 -2.71 6.34 16.09
C HIS A 10 -2.83 4.90 16.58
N ASP A 11 -3.07 3.99 15.65
CA ASP A 11 -2.93 2.56 15.84
C ASP A 11 -1.91 2.00 14.83
N MET A 12 -1.26 0.87 15.11
CA MET A 12 -0.39 0.26 14.09
C MET A 12 -1.20 -0.15 12.84
N GLY A 13 -0.56 -0.07 11.68
CA GLY A 13 -1.15 -0.38 10.38
C GLY A 13 -0.33 -1.41 9.61
N GLY A 14 -1.02 -2.24 8.83
CA GLY A 14 -0.42 -3.23 7.95
C GLY A 14 0.26 -2.64 6.72
N HIS A 15 -0.16 -1.45 6.28
CA HIS A 15 0.41 -0.67 5.18
C HIS A 15 0.49 0.82 5.56
N CYS A 16 1.56 1.48 5.09
CA CYS A 16 1.82 2.90 5.36
C CYS A 16 0.69 3.81 4.87
N GLY A 17 0.28 3.71 3.60
CA GLY A 17 -0.76 4.56 3.02
C GLY A 17 -2.15 4.35 3.63
N SER A 18 -2.66 3.11 3.66
CA SER A 18 -3.99 2.83 4.23
C SER A 18 -4.04 3.00 5.75
N GLY A 19 -2.95 2.71 6.47
CA GLY A 19 -2.84 2.97 7.90
C GLY A 19 -2.89 4.47 8.21
N ALA A 20 -2.10 5.28 7.48
CA ALA A 20 -2.13 6.74 7.59
C ALA A 20 -3.52 7.30 7.28
N LEU A 21 -4.14 6.84 6.18
CA LEU A 21 -5.48 7.29 5.79
C LEU A 21 -6.57 6.87 6.78
N ARG A 22 -6.46 5.70 7.41
CA ARG A 22 -7.37 5.28 8.50
C ARG A 22 -7.34 6.29 9.64
N ASP A 23 -6.15 6.60 10.14
CA ASP A 23 -5.99 7.51 11.28
C ASP A 23 -6.37 8.95 10.92
N LEU A 24 -6.06 9.40 9.70
CA LEU A 24 -6.50 10.70 9.19
C LEU A 24 -8.02 10.79 9.03
N THR A 25 -8.67 9.72 8.58
CA THR A 25 -10.13 9.65 8.44
C THR A 25 -10.80 9.71 9.81
N GLU A 26 -10.24 9.02 10.82
CA GLU A 26 -10.69 9.13 12.19
C GLU A 26 -10.49 10.53 12.76
N TRP A 27 -9.31 11.14 12.55
CA TRP A 27 -9.01 12.51 12.97
C TRP A 27 -9.99 13.51 12.35
N ALA A 28 -10.36 13.33 11.07
CA ALA A 28 -11.35 14.14 10.37
C ALA A 28 -12.80 13.90 10.86
N GLY A 29 -13.03 12.95 11.77
CA GLY A 29 -14.36 12.63 12.30
C GLY A 29 -15.25 11.87 11.31
N ILE A 30 -14.68 11.29 10.26
CA ILE A 30 -15.42 10.56 9.23
C ILE A 30 -15.66 9.12 9.70
N ARG A 31 -16.93 8.71 9.78
CA ARG A 31 -17.33 7.39 10.26
C ARG A 31 -18.53 6.84 9.49
N TRP A 32 -18.57 5.52 9.33
CA TRP A 32 -19.74 4.79 8.86
C TRP A 32 -20.33 4.04 10.06
N GLY A 33 -21.43 4.56 10.61
CA GLY A 33 -22.00 4.06 11.87
C GLY A 33 -21.26 4.59 13.11
N ASP A 34 -21.33 3.84 14.21
CA ASP A 34 -20.75 4.23 15.51
C ASP A 34 -19.25 3.88 15.67
N ASP A 35 -18.73 3.02 14.80
CA ASP A 35 -17.36 2.52 14.89
C ASP A 35 -16.34 3.43 14.21
N THR A 36 -15.09 3.33 14.65
CA THR A 36 -13.95 3.94 13.97
C THR A 36 -13.63 3.17 12.69
N PRO A 37 -13.20 3.84 11.60
CA PRO A 37 -12.75 3.16 10.40
C PRO A 37 -11.62 2.18 10.72
N ASP A 38 -11.71 0.96 10.21
CA ASP A 38 -10.57 0.04 10.18
C ASP A 38 -9.74 0.21 8.90
N GLU A 39 -8.52 -0.32 8.89
CA GLU A 39 -7.64 -0.21 7.71
C GLU A 39 -8.19 -0.94 6.48
N GLY A 40 -8.94 -2.02 6.70
CA GLY A 40 -9.55 -2.80 5.62
C GLY A 40 -10.59 -2.00 4.86
N ILE A 41 -11.47 -1.27 5.55
CA ILE A 41 -12.46 -0.42 4.88
C ILE A 41 -11.79 0.70 4.07
N VAL A 42 -10.70 1.28 4.58
CA VAL A 42 -9.90 2.28 3.84
C VAL A 42 -9.33 1.67 2.56
N PHE A 43 -8.69 0.51 2.66
CA PHE A 43 -8.12 -0.17 1.50
C PHE A 43 -9.18 -0.54 0.46
N ALA A 44 -10.29 -1.14 0.91
CA ALA A 44 -11.37 -1.56 0.02
C ALA A 44 -12.02 -0.37 -0.70
N LEU A 45 -12.25 0.75 0.01
CA LEU A 45 -12.78 1.99 -0.59
C LEU A 45 -11.75 2.72 -1.44
N GLY A 46 -10.46 2.45 -1.28
CA GLY A 46 -9.43 2.91 -2.23
C GLY A 46 -9.57 2.30 -3.62
N GLY A 47 -10.24 1.15 -3.77
CA GLY A 47 -10.49 0.54 -5.09
C GLY A 47 -9.20 0.21 -5.85
N ALA A 48 -8.15 -0.11 -5.09
CA ALA A 48 -6.77 -0.19 -5.57
C ALA A 48 -6.24 -1.62 -5.64
N LEU A 49 -7.10 -2.65 -5.47
CA LEU A 49 -6.65 -4.02 -5.66
C LEU A 49 -6.17 -4.19 -7.10
N ASP A 50 -4.91 -4.57 -7.25
CA ASP A 50 -4.30 -4.87 -8.53
C ASP A 50 -3.21 -5.93 -8.31
N PHE A 51 -2.42 -6.17 -9.35
CA PHE A 51 -1.20 -6.94 -9.30
C PHE A 51 -0.19 -6.26 -10.20
N SER A 52 1.06 -6.14 -9.77
CA SER A 52 2.16 -5.69 -10.61
C SER A 52 3.41 -6.49 -10.28
N TYR A 53 4.04 -6.99 -11.34
CA TYR A 53 5.29 -7.74 -11.27
C TYR A 53 6.30 -7.16 -12.25
N VAL A 54 7.49 -6.87 -11.73
CA VAL A 54 8.63 -6.39 -12.48
C VAL A 54 9.79 -7.34 -12.26
N ARG A 55 10.46 -7.73 -13.34
CA ARG A 55 11.79 -8.36 -13.29
C ARG A 55 12.75 -7.52 -14.13
N SER A 56 13.83 -7.10 -13.50
CA SER A 56 14.84 -6.24 -14.11
C SER A 56 16.21 -6.52 -13.49
N ALA A 57 17.22 -6.71 -14.32
CA ALA A 57 18.62 -6.80 -13.89
C ALA A 57 19.14 -5.52 -13.21
N HIS A 58 18.40 -4.40 -13.27
CA HIS A 58 18.74 -3.16 -12.57
C HIS A 58 18.27 -3.14 -11.11
N LEU A 59 17.33 -4.02 -10.73
CA LEU A 59 16.84 -4.12 -9.36
C LEU A 59 17.74 -5.02 -8.49
N ARG A 60 17.75 -4.77 -7.18
CA ARG A 60 18.45 -5.60 -6.19
C ARG A 60 17.51 -5.86 -4.99
N PRO A 61 16.93 -7.07 -4.87
CA PRO A 61 17.00 -8.22 -5.81
C PRO A 61 16.31 -7.93 -7.16
N PRO A 62 16.53 -8.75 -8.21
CA PRO A 62 16.13 -8.42 -9.60
C PRO A 62 14.61 -8.48 -9.85
N ILE A 63 13.80 -8.43 -8.80
CA ILE A 63 12.35 -8.51 -8.87
C ILE A 63 11.69 -7.47 -7.97
N TYR A 64 10.52 -7.00 -8.37
CA TYR A 64 9.62 -6.23 -7.53
C TYR A 64 8.18 -6.72 -7.74
N LEU A 65 7.44 -6.85 -6.65
CA LEU A 65 6.09 -7.40 -6.62
C LEU A 65 5.22 -6.57 -5.69
N VAL A 66 4.01 -6.21 -6.12
CA VAL A 66 3.06 -5.45 -5.30
C VAL A 66 1.62 -5.74 -5.71
N GLY A 67 0.72 -5.76 -4.74
CA GLY A 67 -0.68 -6.16 -4.91
C GLY A 67 -1.68 -5.01 -5.00
N ARG A 68 -1.22 -3.80 -5.28
CA ARG A 68 -2.09 -2.63 -5.40
C ARG A 68 -1.68 -1.72 -6.55
N SER A 69 -2.61 -0.90 -7.01
CA SER A 69 -2.33 0.20 -7.91
C SER A 69 -1.68 1.39 -7.17
N ALA A 70 -1.05 2.25 -7.95
CA ALA A 70 -0.27 3.40 -7.51
C ALA A 70 -1.11 4.60 -7.03
N ASP A 71 -2.42 4.49 -6.94
CA ASP A 71 -3.35 5.61 -6.77
C ASP A 71 -4.34 5.37 -5.63
N LEU A 72 -4.02 4.42 -4.73
CA LEU A 72 -4.83 4.08 -3.55
C LEU A 72 -5.27 5.33 -2.77
N GLU A 73 -4.32 6.21 -2.49
CA GLU A 73 -4.53 7.37 -1.63
C GLU A 73 -5.49 8.37 -2.28
N ASP A 74 -5.20 8.73 -3.53
CA ASP A 74 -5.98 9.66 -4.35
C ASP A 74 -7.41 9.17 -4.59
N GLU A 75 -7.56 7.88 -4.89
CA GLU A 75 -8.84 7.24 -5.14
C GLU A 75 -9.70 7.15 -3.87
N TYR A 76 -9.09 6.85 -2.72
CA TYR A 76 -9.77 6.84 -1.44
C TYR A 76 -10.28 8.25 -1.09
N LEU A 77 -9.41 9.26 -1.14
CA LEU A 77 -9.76 10.66 -0.85
C LEU A 77 -10.86 11.16 -1.79
N THR A 78 -10.77 10.84 -3.08
CA THR A 78 -11.81 11.16 -4.07
C THR A 78 -13.15 10.53 -3.70
N ARG A 79 -13.17 9.25 -3.29
CA ARG A 79 -14.42 8.57 -2.90
C ARG A 79 -15.00 9.06 -1.59
N LEU A 80 -14.18 9.56 -0.67
CA LEU A 80 -14.66 10.29 0.50
C LEU A 80 -15.35 11.60 0.12
N GLY A 81 -15.06 12.16 -1.06
CA GLY A 81 -15.49 13.49 -1.46
C GLY A 81 -14.59 14.59 -0.91
N ALA A 82 -13.37 14.25 -0.50
CA ALA A 82 -12.36 15.23 -0.11
C ALA A 82 -11.90 16.05 -1.33
N ARG A 83 -11.57 17.32 -1.10
CA ARG A 83 -10.80 18.12 -2.06
C ARG A 83 -9.35 18.04 -1.66
N PHE A 84 -8.45 17.63 -2.55
CA PHE A 84 -7.05 17.50 -2.21
C PHE A 84 -6.12 17.89 -3.35
N GLU A 85 -4.90 18.26 -2.98
CA GLU A 85 -3.78 18.46 -3.88
C GLU A 85 -2.60 17.61 -3.40
N CYS A 86 -2.12 16.71 -4.26
CA CYS A 86 -0.84 16.05 -4.08
C CYS A 86 0.25 16.96 -4.67
N ARG A 87 0.95 17.69 -3.79
CA ARG A 87 1.97 18.67 -4.19
C ARG A 87 3.35 18.06 -4.12
N SER A 88 4.18 18.30 -5.14
CA SER A 88 5.58 17.86 -5.17
C SER A 88 6.49 19.00 -5.61
N THR A 89 7.68 19.07 -5.02
CA THR A 89 8.72 20.08 -5.30
C THR A 89 10.11 19.51 -5.01
N ASP A 90 11.12 19.99 -5.73
CA ASP A 90 12.53 19.68 -5.43
C ASP A 90 13.15 20.73 -4.48
N ASP A 91 12.39 21.77 -4.11
CA ASP A 91 12.78 22.79 -3.14
C ASP A 91 12.40 22.34 -1.71
N PRO A 92 13.41 22.06 -0.84
CA PRO A 92 13.16 21.55 0.51
C PRO A 92 12.46 22.56 1.42
N ASP A 93 12.73 23.86 1.25
CA ASP A 93 12.16 24.90 2.10
C ASP A 93 10.68 25.09 1.75
N LEU A 94 10.35 25.05 0.45
CA LEU A 94 8.96 25.06 0.00
C LEU A 94 8.20 23.81 0.47
N GLY A 95 8.82 22.64 0.36
CA GLY A 95 8.23 21.38 0.81
C GLY A 95 8.00 21.32 2.33
N TRP A 96 8.90 21.92 3.12
CA TRP A 96 8.72 22.07 4.57
C TRP A 96 7.62 23.07 4.90
N LYS A 97 7.60 24.22 4.21
CA LYS A 97 6.57 25.25 4.37
C LYS A 97 5.15 24.70 4.19
N TRP A 98 4.90 23.86 3.18
CA TRP A 98 3.57 23.24 3.01
C TRP A 98 3.14 22.39 4.20
N VAL A 99 4.09 21.70 4.85
CA VAL A 99 3.80 20.90 6.05
C VAL A 99 3.49 21.82 7.22
N THR A 100 4.36 22.79 7.51
CA THR A 100 4.18 23.67 8.67
C THR A 100 2.90 24.51 8.55
N GLU A 101 2.53 24.97 7.36
CA GLU A 101 1.26 25.69 7.14
C GLU A 101 0.01 24.87 7.53
N GLN A 102 0.03 23.55 7.31
CA GLN A 102 -1.06 22.67 7.71
C GLN A 102 -1.02 22.40 9.22
N ILE A 103 0.17 22.13 9.78
CA ILE A 103 0.33 21.88 11.21
C ILE A 103 -0.10 23.11 12.01
N ASP A 104 0.32 24.31 11.60
CA ASP A 104 -0.06 25.61 12.19
C ASP A 104 -1.58 25.85 12.15
N ALA A 105 -2.27 25.28 11.16
CA ALA A 105 -3.73 25.28 11.03
C ALA A 105 -4.42 24.17 11.85
N GLY A 106 -3.65 23.35 12.57
CA GLY A 106 -4.14 22.25 13.39
C GLY A 106 -4.39 20.95 12.63
N THR A 107 -3.86 20.78 11.43
CA THR A 107 -4.11 19.64 10.54
C THR A 107 -2.86 18.74 10.42
N PRO A 108 -2.97 17.42 10.73
CA PRO A 108 -1.89 16.47 10.50
C PRO A 108 -1.72 16.20 9.00
N VAL A 109 -0.49 15.93 8.55
CA VAL A 109 -0.14 15.94 7.12
C VAL A 109 0.49 14.63 6.69
N MET A 110 -0.10 13.97 5.69
CA MET A 110 0.54 12.83 5.02
C MET A 110 1.59 13.30 4.02
N VAL A 111 2.77 12.70 4.08
CA VAL A 111 3.91 13.00 3.19
C VAL A 111 4.59 11.73 2.71
N TRP A 112 5.28 11.81 1.58
CA TRP A 112 6.18 10.73 1.13
C TRP A 112 7.56 10.87 1.74
N THR A 113 8.11 9.74 2.15
CA THR A 113 9.46 9.61 2.69
C THR A 113 10.14 8.36 2.12
N ASP A 114 11.47 8.34 2.21
CA ASP A 114 12.25 7.12 2.03
C ASP A 114 12.56 6.46 3.37
N ILE A 115 12.17 5.19 3.51
CA ILE A 115 12.42 4.40 4.72
C ILE A 115 13.89 4.32 5.12
N ALA A 116 14.83 4.42 4.17
CA ALA A 116 16.26 4.31 4.43
C ALA A 116 16.82 5.51 5.21
N GLU A 117 16.17 6.67 5.13
CA GLU A 117 16.60 7.92 5.75
C GLU A 117 15.92 8.17 7.11
N LEU A 118 14.90 7.37 7.44
CA LEU A 118 14.17 7.44 8.71
C LEU A 118 14.96 6.72 9.82
N PRO A 119 15.43 7.44 10.86
CA PRO A 119 16.41 6.92 11.81
C PRO A 119 15.88 5.79 12.70
N TYR A 120 14.55 5.68 12.84
CA TYR A 120 13.89 4.68 13.68
C TYR A 120 13.64 3.34 12.98
N LEU A 121 13.69 3.25 11.63
CA LEU A 121 13.43 2.00 10.88
C LEU A 121 14.68 1.13 10.72
N ARG A 122 15.89 1.72 10.73
CA ARG A 122 17.18 1.00 10.59
C ARG A 122 17.22 0.00 9.41
N THR A 123 16.58 0.35 8.30
CA THR A 123 16.57 -0.44 7.05
C THR A 123 17.72 -0.03 6.13
N ARG A 124 18.15 -0.96 5.27
CA ARG A 124 19.14 -0.72 4.21
C ARG A 124 18.52 -0.64 2.82
N LEU A 125 17.28 -1.07 2.67
CA LEU A 125 16.55 -0.99 1.41
C LEU A 125 15.92 0.40 1.34
N SER A 126 16.17 1.12 0.24
CA SER A 126 15.44 2.34 -0.09
C SER A 126 14.04 1.98 -0.62
N MET A 127 13.04 2.68 -0.09
CA MET A 127 11.66 2.65 -0.57
C MET A 127 11.14 4.09 -0.45
N SER A 128 11.32 4.86 -1.52
CA SER A 128 11.04 6.29 -1.61
C SER A 128 9.55 6.63 -1.71
N ARG A 129 8.68 5.64 -1.53
CA ARG A 129 7.23 5.82 -1.50
C ARG A 129 6.64 5.21 -0.24
N HIS A 130 7.08 5.74 0.90
CA HIS A 130 6.56 5.40 2.23
C HIS A 130 5.78 6.57 2.80
N ASP A 131 4.48 6.36 3.00
CA ASP A 131 3.58 7.37 3.56
C ASP A 131 3.74 7.44 5.08
N VAL A 132 4.01 8.64 5.59
CA VAL A 132 4.01 8.92 7.02
C VAL A 132 3.18 10.16 7.30
N VAL A 133 2.70 10.30 8.54
CA VAL A 133 1.91 11.47 8.96
C VAL A 133 2.74 12.35 9.88
N ILE A 134 2.96 13.61 9.53
CA ILE A 134 3.57 14.59 10.41
C ILE A 134 2.45 15.20 11.26
N VAL A 135 2.62 15.15 12.58
CA VAL A 135 1.64 15.64 13.56
C VAL A 135 2.15 16.85 14.34
N GLY A 136 3.42 17.23 14.16
CA GLY A 136 3.98 18.37 14.85
C GLY A 136 5.44 18.64 14.50
N TYR A 137 5.96 19.73 15.03
CA TYR A 137 7.36 20.10 14.94
C TYR A 137 7.80 20.95 16.13
N ASP A 138 9.11 21.01 16.35
CA ASP A 138 9.78 21.85 17.33
C ASP A 138 11.01 22.50 16.70
N ASP A 139 10.96 23.82 16.49
CA ASP A 139 12.05 24.57 15.87
C ASP A 139 13.26 24.74 16.78
N ASP A 140 13.09 24.69 18.11
CA ASP A 140 14.19 24.90 19.05
C ASP A 140 15.09 23.65 19.09
N GLU A 141 14.47 22.47 18.99
CA GLU A 141 15.16 21.17 18.94
C GLU A 141 15.43 20.67 17.50
N GLU A 142 14.92 21.37 16.47
CA GLU A 142 14.96 20.97 15.05
C GLU A 142 14.37 19.57 14.79
N LEU A 143 13.21 19.29 15.39
CA LEU A 143 12.53 17.99 15.35
C LEU A 143 11.16 18.07 14.67
N ALA A 144 10.82 17.06 13.87
CA ALA A 144 9.46 16.79 13.44
C ALA A 144 8.91 15.56 14.17
N PHE A 145 7.63 15.56 14.52
CA PHE A 145 6.95 14.41 15.12
C PHE A 145 6.19 13.64 14.03
N VAL A 146 6.65 12.42 13.76
CA VAL A 146 6.21 11.57 12.65
C VAL A 146 5.49 10.34 13.18
N VAL A 147 4.29 10.10 12.69
CA VAL A 147 3.52 8.88 12.91
C VAL A 147 3.71 7.95 11.71
N ASP A 148 3.98 6.68 12.01
CA ASP A 148 4.36 5.66 11.03
C ASP A 148 3.63 4.36 11.37
N ASN A 149 3.16 3.63 10.36
CA ASN A 149 2.32 2.45 10.52
C ASN A 149 2.99 1.32 11.32
N ASP A 150 4.32 1.25 11.33
CA ASP A 150 5.10 0.21 12.02
C ASP A 150 5.53 0.63 13.45
N ARG A 151 5.07 1.76 13.96
CA ARG A 151 5.36 2.24 15.32
C ARG A 151 4.07 2.41 16.11
N ASP A 152 4.13 2.34 17.42
CA ASP A 152 2.97 2.51 18.30
C ASP A 152 2.83 3.96 18.82
N THR A 153 3.90 4.76 18.68
CA THR A 153 3.98 6.14 19.17
C THR A 153 4.56 7.06 18.11
N PRO A 154 4.27 8.37 18.15
CA PRO A 154 4.96 9.35 17.32
C PRO A 154 6.48 9.32 17.55
N GLN A 155 7.24 9.35 16.46
CA GLN A 155 8.71 9.34 16.45
C GLN A 155 9.23 10.76 16.27
N ALA A 156 10.19 11.17 17.10
CA ALA A 156 10.93 12.42 16.90
C ALA A 156 12.00 12.22 15.82
N VAL A 157 11.91 12.96 14.73
CA VAL A 157 12.81 12.88 13.57
C VAL A 157 13.53 14.21 13.37
N PRO A 158 14.87 14.25 13.40
CA PRO A 158 15.62 15.47 13.09
C PRO A 158 15.27 16.01 11.71
N TYR A 159 15.18 17.34 11.58
CA TYR A 159 14.88 18.00 10.30
C TYR A 159 15.84 17.61 9.18
N GLU A 160 17.12 17.40 9.48
CA GLU A 160 18.09 16.92 8.48
C GLU A 160 17.72 15.54 7.93
N ASN A 161 17.33 14.59 8.78
CA ASN A 161 16.88 13.26 8.36
C ASN A 161 15.59 13.35 7.56
N LEU A 162 14.61 14.11 8.04
CA LEU A 162 13.34 14.25 7.33
C LEU A 162 13.54 14.91 5.95
N ARG A 163 14.41 15.91 5.85
CA ARG A 163 14.76 16.55 4.58
C ARG A 163 15.40 15.55 3.60
N LYS A 164 16.32 14.71 4.04
CA LYS A 164 16.91 13.64 3.21
C LYS A 164 15.84 12.63 2.77
N ALA A 165 15.03 12.17 3.71
CA ALA A 165 13.95 11.22 3.45
C ALA A 165 12.96 11.76 2.42
N ARG A 166 12.61 13.06 2.50
CA ARG A 166 11.67 13.72 1.60
C ARG A 166 12.29 14.20 0.28
N ALA A 167 13.62 14.16 0.13
CA ALA A 167 14.33 14.52 -1.10
C ALA A 167 14.89 13.30 -1.88
N SER A 168 14.58 12.08 -1.43
CA SER A 168 15.12 10.85 -2.02
C SER A 168 14.74 10.69 -3.50
N THR A 169 15.72 10.26 -4.31
CA THR A 169 15.53 9.80 -5.69
C THR A 169 15.58 8.27 -5.78
N GLY A 170 15.28 7.59 -4.68
CA GLY A 170 15.28 6.13 -4.57
C GLY A 170 14.18 5.44 -5.36
N PHE A 171 14.14 4.12 -5.26
CA PHE A 171 13.11 3.28 -5.86
C PHE A 171 11.82 3.32 -5.00
N PRO A 172 10.61 3.35 -5.60
CA PRO A 172 10.34 3.17 -7.02
C PRO A 172 10.26 4.45 -7.85
N VAL A 173 10.05 5.59 -7.20
CA VAL A 173 9.97 6.93 -7.82
C VAL A 173 10.49 8.00 -6.85
N PRO A 174 11.06 9.12 -7.31
CA PRO A 174 11.53 10.18 -6.43
C PRO A 174 10.42 10.75 -5.51
N THR A 175 10.73 11.02 -4.24
CA THR A 175 9.77 11.56 -3.26
C THR A 175 9.35 12.99 -3.57
N ARG A 176 10.29 13.83 -4.04
CA ARG A 176 10.08 15.25 -4.41
C ARG A 176 9.25 16.03 -3.38
N HIS A 177 9.60 15.90 -2.10
CA HIS A 177 8.90 16.51 -0.97
C HIS A 177 7.37 16.36 -1.01
N THR A 178 6.87 15.27 -1.57
CA THR A 178 5.44 15.09 -1.84
C THR A 178 4.61 15.20 -0.58
N THR A 179 3.58 16.04 -0.64
CA THR A 179 2.73 16.44 0.49
C THR A 179 1.28 16.43 0.07
N TYR A 180 0.45 15.73 0.83
CA TYR A 180 -1.00 15.71 0.64
C TYR A 180 -1.64 16.86 1.42
N VAL A 181 -2.14 17.87 0.71
CA VAL A 181 -2.95 18.94 1.28
C VAL A 181 -4.41 18.57 1.07
N VAL A 182 -5.11 18.22 2.15
CA VAL A 182 -6.45 17.64 2.10
C VAL A 182 -7.45 18.51 2.85
N GLU A 183 -8.49 18.91 2.16
CA GLU A 183 -9.72 19.42 2.76
C GLU A 183 -10.71 18.27 2.92
N TRP A 184 -10.85 17.81 4.15
CA TRP A 184 -11.70 16.67 4.50
C TRP A 184 -13.19 17.05 4.46
N PRO A 185 -14.07 16.15 3.99
CA PRO A 185 -15.50 16.37 4.03
C PRO A 185 -16.02 16.34 5.46
N GLY A 186 -17.08 17.11 5.75
CA GLY A 186 -17.67 17.18 7.09
C GLY A 186 -18.49 15.95 7.50
N ALA A 187 -18.71 15.00 6.60
CA ALA A 187 -19.43 13.75 6.86
C ALA A 187 -18.95 12.66 5.89
N ALA A 188 -19.13 11.40 6.29
CA ALA A 188 -18.83 10.26 5.44
C ALA A 188 -19.77 10.22 4.21
N PRO A 189 -19.27 9.75 3.05
CA PRO A 189 -20.14 9.48 1.90
C PRO A 189 -21.04 8.28 2.19
N ASP A 190 -22.05 8.10 1.33
CA ASP A 190 -22.85 6.86 1.33
C ASP A 190 -21.93 5.64 1.10
N LEU A 191 -21.84 4.77 2.10
CA LEU A 191 -20.94 3.62 2.10
C LEU A 191 -21.23 2.69 0.91
N GLY A 192 -22.51 2.51 0.60
CA GLY A 192 -22.95 1.63 -0.47
C GLY A 192 -22.44 2.05 -1.84
N ASN A 193 -22.64 3.31 -2.19
CA ASN A 193 -22.16 3.89 -3.44
C ASN A 193 -20.63 3.93 -3.52
N ALA A 194 -19.96 4.31 -2.43
CA ALA A 194 -18.50 4.33 -2.35
C ALA A 194 -17.90 2.92 -2.55
N ALA A 195 -18.42 1.93 -1.83
CA ALA A 195 -17.97 0.55 -1.89
C ALA A 195 -18.20 -0.07 -3.28
N ARG A 196 -19.39 0.12 -3.86
CA ARG A 196 -19.69 -0.39 -5.21
C ARG A 196 -18.77 0.20 -6.27
N SER A 197 -18.51 1.51 -6.21
CA SER A 197 -17.56 2.18 -7.09
C SER A 197 -16.15 1.60 -6.95
N ALA A 198 -15.69 1.41 -5.70
CA ALA A 198 -14.37 0.88 -5.42
C ALA A 198 -14.22 -0.59 -5.86
N PHE A 199 -15.22 -1.44 -5.62
CA PHE A 199 -15.21 -2.84 -6.06
C PHE A 199 -15.16 -2.98 -7.57
N ARG A 200 -15.93 -2.17 -8.32
CA ARG A 200 -15.83 -2.13 -9.78
C ARG A 200 -14.42 -1.78 -10.22
N ARG A 201 -13.84 -0.73 -9.64
CA ARG A 201 -12.49 -0.28 -9.99
C ARG A 201 -11.43 -1.34 -9.73
N SER A 202 -11.46 -1.98 -8.56
CA SER A 202 -10.58 -3.11 -8.23
C SER A 202 -10.72 -4.25 -9.26
N ALA A 203 -11.94 -4.59 -9.66
CA ALA A 203 -12.18 -5.58 -10.70
C ALA A 203 -11.65 -5.12 -12.08
N ASP A 204 -11.83 -3.86 -12.45
CA ASP A 204 -11.32 -3.27 -13.70
C ASP A 204 -9.80 -3.24 -13.76
N ALA A 205 -9.13 -2.88 -12.66
CA ALA A 205 -7.67 -2.89 -12.54
C ALA A 205 -7.12 -4.31 -12.71
N MET A 206 -7.66 -5.29 -11.99
CA MET A 206 -7.28 -6.69 -12.13
C MET A 206 -7.54 -7.23 -13.55
N GLN A 207 -8.58 -6.78 -14.24
CA GLN A 207 -8.86 -7.17 -15.62
C GLN A 207 -7.95 -6.47 -16.66
N GLY A 208 -7.21 -5.43 -16.26
CA GLY A 208 -6.39 -4.60 -17.16
C GLY A 208 -7.20 -3.57 -17.95
N SER A 209 -8.46 -3.32 -17.57
CA SER A 209 -9.35 -2.34 -18.19
C SER A 209 -9.20 -0.94 -17.58
N CYS A 210 -8.61 -0.83 -16.39
CA CYS A 210 -8.26 0.43 -15.74
C CYS A 210 -6.76 0.70 -15.89
N VAL A 211 -6.40 1.90 -16.34
CA VAL A 211 -4.99 2.34 -16.47
C VAL A 211 -4.62 3.18 -15.25
N SER A 212 -3.93 2.58 -14.28
CA SER A 212 -3.20 3.35 -13.26
C SER A 212 -1.80 3.73 -13.77
N ALA A 213 -1.21 4.76 -13.17
CA ALA A 213 0.22 5.04 -13.32
C ALA A 213 1.06 3.77 -13.02
N PRO A 214 2.18 3.56 -13.72
CA PRO A 214 3.08 2.46 -13.41
C PRO A 214 3.67 2.69 -12.02
N ILE A 215 3.96 1.59 -11.32
CA ILE A 215 4.45 1.67 -9.94
C ILE A 215 5.92 2.09 -9.91
N THR A 216 6.66 1.88 -11.00
CA THR A 216 8.05 2.30 -11.20
C THR A 216 8.17 3.06 -12.52
N GLU A 217 9.07 4.04 -12.57
CA GLU A 217 9.42 4.79 -13.78
C GLU A 217 10.45 4.05 -14.66
N ASP A 218 10.99 2.91 -14.22
CA ASP A 218 11.98 2.14 -14.97
C ASP A 218 11.38 1.53 -16.26
N SER A 219 11.84 2.02 -17.41
CA SER A 219 11.42 1.55 -18.74
C SER A 219 12.20 0.33 -19.23
N ASP A 220 13.35 0.00 -18.63
CA ASP A 220 14.27 -1.03 -19.09
C ASP A 220 14.14 -2.30 -18.24
N CYS A 221 12.93 -2.88 -18.26
CA CYS A 221 12.59 -4.12 -17.55
C CYS A 221 12.49 -5.31 -18.52
N GLU A 222 12.95 -6.51 -18.10
CA GLU A 222 12.73 -7.73 -18.90
C GLU A 222 11.27 -8.19 -18.84
N ILE A 223 10.61 -7.97 -17.70
CA ILE A 223 9.19 -8.22 -17.50
C ILE A 223 8.60 -7.02 -16.76
N GLN A 224 7.49 -6.50 -17.28
CA GLN A 224 6.63 -5.56 -16.58
C GLN A 224 5.18 -5.90 -16.94
N VAL A 225 4.46 -6.49 -15.97
CA VAL A 225 3.11 -7.01 -16.19
C VAL A 225 2.20 -6.68 -15.01
N ARG A 226 0.89 -6.59 -15.29
CA ARG A 226 -0.13 -6.21 -14.30
C ARG A 226 -1.40 -7.05 -14.38
N GLY A 227 -2.26 -6.94 -13.36
CA GLY A 227 -3.55 -7.60 -13.28
C GLY A 227 -3.47 -9.13 -13.40
N LEU A 228 -4.58 -9.76 -13.78
CA LEU A 228 -4.72 -11.22 -13.96
C LEU A 228 -3.74 -11.80 -15.00
N PRO A 229 -3.47 -11.15 -16.16
CA PRO A 229 -2.42 -11.62 -17.07
C PRO A 229 -1.03 -11.58 -16.42
N GLY A 230 -0.78 -10.56 -15.59
CA GLY A 230 0.45 -10.42 -14.81
C GLY A 230 0.61 -11.54 -13.80
N VAL A 231 -0.44 -11.90 -13.05
CA VAL A 231 -0.41 -13.04 -12.10
C VAL A 231 0.01 -14.31 -12.83
N SER A 232 -0.59 -14.57 -14.00
CA SER A 232 -0.26 -15.76 -14.80
C SER A 232 1.19 -15.75 -15.29
N THR A 233 1.67 -14.58 -15.74
CA THR A 233 3.06 -14.41 -16.21
C THR A 233 4.06 -14.57 -15.07
N PHE A 234 3.77 -14.02 -13.89
CA PHE A 234 4.58 -14.17 -12.69
C PHE A 234 4.72 -15.65 -12.29
N VAL A 235 3.63 -16.41 -12.31
CA VAL A 235 3.66 -17.86 -11.99
C VAL A 235 4.56 -18.62 -12.97
N GLU A 236 4.51 -18.31 -14.26
CA GLU A 236 5.37 -18.93 -15.26
C GLU A 236 6.83 -18.50 -15.14
N ASP A 237 7.10 -17.25 -14.77
CA ASP A 237 8.46 -16.76 -14.56
C ASP A 237 9.08 -17.33 -13.27
N LEU A 238 8.31 -17.44 -12.18
CA LEU A 238 8.75 -18.07 -10.92
C LEU A 238 9.23 -19.52 -11.14
N LYS A 239 8.57 -20.28 -12.02
CA LYS A 239 9.02 -21.64 -12.42
C LYS A 239 10.37 -21.64 -13.13
N ARG A 240 10.77 -20.52 -13.74
CA ARG A 240 12.01 -20.36 -14.50
C ARG A 240 13.15 -19.80 -13.65
N TRP A 241 12.87 -19.16 -12.52
CA TRP A 241 13.89 -18.58 -11.63
C TRP A 241 15.08 -19.51 -11.35
N PRO A 242 14.89 -20.81 -11.04
CA PRO A 242 16.02 -21.74 -10.82
C PRO A 242 16.95 -21.95 -12.02
N LYS A 243 16.52 -21.56 -13.23
CA LYS A 243 17.29 -21.69 -14.47
C LYS A 243 17.92 -20.38 -14.92
N ILE A 244 17.41 -19.23 -14.43
CA ILE A 244 17.82 -17.90 -14.90
C ILE A 244 18.61 -17.11 -13.85
N PHE A 245 18.53 -17.51 -12.58
CA PHE A 245 19.30 -16.93 -11.48
C PHE A 245 20.33 -17.93 -10.98
N ASP A 246 21.50 -17.44 -10.57
CA ASP A 246 22.42 -18.20 -9.73
C ASP A 246 21.84 -18.39 -8.31
N ASP A 247 22.47 -19.26 -7.51
CA ASP A 247 21.93 -19.65 -6.19
C ASP A 247 21.78 -18.47 -5.22
N ASP A 248 22.73 -17.52 -5.23
CA ASP A 248 22.70 -16.33 -4.37
C ASP A 248 21.58 -15.37 -4.79
N THR A 249 21.44 -15.13 -6.09
CA THR A 249 20.38 -14.28 -6.65
C THR A 249 19.00 -14.91 -6.44
N LEU A 250 18.90 -16.24 -6.61
CA LEU A 250 17.67 -16.98 -6.37
C LEU A 250 17.25 -16.90 -4.89
N ASP A 251 18.19 -17.07 -3.96
CA ASP A 251 17.92 -16.92 -2.53
C ASP A 251 17.40 -15.52 -2.19
N GLY A 252 18.09 -14.48 -2.68
CA GLY A 252 17.68 -13.09 -2.49
C GLY A 252 16.30 -12.77 -3.09
N ALA A 253 16.00 -13.29 -4.29
CA ALA A 253 14.70 -13.12 -4.95
C ALA A 253 13.57 -13.83 -4.19
N LEU A 254 13.80 -15.04 -3.67
CA LEU A 254 12.82 -15.76 -2.85
C LEU A 254 12.58 -15.09 -1.50
N PHE A 255 13.63 -14.58 -0.86
CA PHE A 255 13.52 -13.79 0.36
C PHE A 255 12.68 -12.53 0.12
N ALA A 256 12.97 -11.78 -0.94
CA ALA A 256 12.21 -10.59 -1.28
C ALA A 256 10.76 -10.91 -1.68
N LEU A 257 10.51 -12.00 -2.42
CA LEU A 257 9.16 -12.47 -2.70
C LEU A 257 8.35 -12.65 -1.41
N SER A 258 8.91 -13.33 -0.41
CA SER A 258 8.28 -13.50 0.89
C SER A 258 8.02 -12.16 1.59
N ALA A 259 9.01 -11.26 1.57
CA ALA A 259 8.89 -9.94 2.18
C ALA A 259 7.82 -9.08 1.49
N PHE A 260 7.77 -9.06 0.15
CA PHE A 260 6.78 -8.30 -0.63
C PHE A 260 5.36 -8.81 -0.42
N ILE A 261 5.17 -10.09 -0.12
CA ILE A 261 3.83 -10.63 0.16
C ILE A 261 3.40 -10.30 1.59
N GLU A 262 4.27 -10.44 2.59
CA GLU A 262 3.88 -10.44 4.01
C GLU A 262 4.25 -9.17 4.79
N LYS A 263 5.40 -8.56 4.50
CA LYS A 263 6.08 -7.64 5.45
C LYS A 263 6.38 -6.26 4.89
N ALA A 264 6.39 -6.06 3.58
CA ALA A 264 6.74 -4.79 2.94
C ALA A 264 5.57 -3.78 2.97
N GLY A 265 4.91 -3.64 4.12
CA GLY A 265 3.74 -2.79 4.28
C GLY A 265 2.58 -3.23 3.38
N THR A 266 2.24 -4.52 3.34
CA THR A 266 1.14 -5.04 2.48
C THR A 266 -0.09 -5.44 3.27
N GLY A 267 -0.06 -5.36 4.60
CA GLY A 267 -1.11 -5.89 5.47
C GLY A 267 -1.26 -7.42 5.44
N GLY A 268 -0.32 -8.14 4.81
CA GLY A 268 -0.35 -9.60 4.64
C GLY A 268 -0.97 -10.04 3.31
N GLY A 269 -0.55 -11.21 2.80
CA GLY A 269 -1.12 -11.85 1.61
C GLY A 269 -1.19 -10.94 0.38
N LEU A 270 -0.22 -10.04 0.20
CA LEU A 270 -0.14 -9.09 -0.91
C LEU A 270 -1.40 -8.20 -1.03
N PHE A 271 -1.82 -7.58 0.08
CA PHE A 271 -3.01 -6.71 0.25
C PHE A 271 -4.37 -7.40 0.23
N ARG A 272 -4.43 -8.70 -0.09
CA ARG A 272 -5.72 -9.41 -0.17
C ARG A 272 -6.36 -9.57 1.20
N ASP A 273 -5.58 -9.58 2.27
CA ASP A 273 -6.12 -9.60 3.62
C ASP A 273 -6.86 -8.31 3.98
N LEU A 274 -6.28 -7.15 3.67
CA LEU A 274 -6.94 -5.84 3.82
C LEU A 274 -8.22 -5.76 2.96
N GLN A 275 -8.16 -6.23 1.72
CA GLN A 275 -9.34 -6.33 0.86
C GLN A 275 -10.43 -7.21 1.49
N ALA A 276 -10.07 -8.36 2.06
CA ALA A 276 -11.01 -9.27 2.70
C ALA A 276 -11.69 -8.62 3.92
N ARG A 277 -10.91 -7.94 4.77
CA ARG A 277 -11.43 -7.21 5.93
C ARG A 277 -12.38 -6.09 5.51
N GLY A 278 -12.01 -5.28 4.51
CA GLY A 278 -12.85 -4.21 4.01
C GLY A 278 -14.15 -4.69 3.35
N CYS A 279 -14.08 -5.73 2.53
CA CYS A 279 -15.28 -6.36 1.96
C CYS A 279 -16.19 -6.92 3.06
N ARG A 280 -15.62 -7.55 4.09
CA ARG A 280 -16.38 -8.06 5.24
C ARG A 280 -17.07 -6.92 6.00
N ARG A 281 -16.35 -5.82 6.25
CA ARG A 281 -16.91 -4.63 6.90
C ARG A 281 -18.09 -4.06 6.12
N VAL A 282 -17.95 -3.90 4.80
CA VAL A 282 -19.07 -3.46 3.94
C VAL A 282 -20.25 -4.43 4.00
N ALA A 283 -19.98 -5.73 3.98
CA ALA A 283 -21.02 -6.75 4.04
C ALA A 283 -21.80 -6.71 5.36
N GLU A 284 -21.11 -6.49 6.49
CA GLU A 284 -21.71 -6.41 7.82
C GLU A 284 -22.53 -5.11 7.98
N GLU A 285 -21.95 -3.96 7.64
CA GLU A 285 -22.62 -2.65 7.74
C GLU A 285 -23.88 -2.54 6.88
N LEU A 286 -23.84 -3.12 5.68
CA LEU A 286 -24.92 -3.00 4.70
C LEU A 286 -25.80 -4.25 4.61
N SER A 287 -25.51 -5.30 5.38
CA SER A 287 -26.11 -6.64 5.21
C SER A 287 -26.06 -7.11 3.75
N PHE A 288 -24.90 -6.93 3.10
CA PHE A 288 -24.74 -7.08 1.65
C PHE A 288 -23.97 -8.36 1.25
N GLU A 289 -24.73 -9.39 0.89
CA GLU A 289 -24.21 -10.73 0.55
C GLU A 289 -23.14 -10.75 -0.57
N PRO A 290 -23.25 -9.99 -1.68
CA PRO A 290 -22.18 -9.92 -2.68
C PRO A 290 -20.83 -9.45 -2.11
N ALA A 291 -20.81 -8.49 -1.18
CA ALA A 291 -19.58 -8.08 -0.52
C ALA A 291 -19.04 -9.18 0.40
N PHE A 292 -19.90 -9.98 1.04
CA PHE A 292 -19.47 -11.15 1.82
C PHE A 292 -18.77 -12.18 0.95
N LYS A 293 -19.31 -12.51 -0.24
CA LYS A 293 -18.66 -13.40 -1.20
C LYS A 293 -17.30 -12.86 -1.65
N ALA A 294 -17.20 -11.55 -1.91
CA ALA A 294 -15.94 -10.91 -2.26
C ALA A 294 -14.92 -11.00 -1.10
N ALA A 295 -15.37 -10.88 0.15
CA ALA A 295 -14.53 -11.05 1.32
C ALA A 295 -13.96 -12.47 1.44
N GLU A 296 -14.78 -13.50 1.22
CA GLU A 296 -14.34 -14.91 1.25
C GLU A 296 -13.38 -15.24 0.10
N ALA A 297 -13.64 -14.71 -1.11
CA ALA A 297 -12.74 -14.85 -2.24
C ALA A 297 -11.39 -14.15 -1.98
N ALA A 298 -11.41 -12.96 -1.38
CA ALA A 298 -10.21 -12.21 -1.02
C ALA A 298 -9.40 -12.94 0.05
N LYS A 299 -10.07 -13.49 1.07
CA LYS A 299 -9.43 -14.30 2.11
C LYS A 299 -8.75 -15.53 1.52
N THR A 300 -9.42 -16.24 0.60
CA THR A 300 -8.83 -17.40 -0.10
C THR A 300 -7.57 -17.00 -0.89
N ALA A 301 -7.62 -15.88 -1.60
CA ALA A 301 -6.46 -15.38 -2.34
C ALA A 301 -5.32 -14.95 -1.40
N SER A 302 -5.65 -14.30 -0.28
CA SER A 302 -4.71 -13.93 0.78
C SER A 302 -3.96 -15.15 1.31
N GLU A 303 -4.69 -16.18 1.74
CA GLU A 303 -4.12 -17.42 2.28
C GLU A 303 -3.19 -18.12 1.28
N LEU A 304 -3.54 -18.09 -0.03
CA LEU A 304 -2.69 -18.64 -1.09
C LEU A 304 -1.41 -17.83 -1.29
N TRP A 305 -1.48 -16.49 -1.30
CA TRP A 305 -0.28 -15.64 -1.36
C TRP A 305 0.62 -15.90 -0.16
N THR A 306 0.06 -15.95 1.05
CA THR A 306 0.81 -16.28 2.28
C THR A 306 1.46 -17.66 2.18
N ALA A 307 0.77 -18.66 1.62
CA ALA A 307 1.36 -19.97 1.40
C ALA A 307 2.54 -19.93 0.41
N VAL A 308 2.48 -19.10 -0.64
CA VAL A 308 3.62 -18.85 -1.55
C VAL A 308 4.79 -18.21 -0.79
N ALA A 309 4.52 -17.19 0.03
CA ALA A 309 5.54 -16.51 0.83
C ALA A 309 6.24 -17.46 1.82
N HIS A 310 5.48 -18.34 2.46
CA HIS A 310 6.02 -19.35 3.37
C HIS A 310 6.88 -20.37 2.63
N ALA A 311 6.43 -20.87 1.47
CA ALA A 311 7.21 -21.78 0.66
C ALA A 311 8.52 -21.15 0.12
N ALA A 312 8.50 -19.85 -0.22
CA ALA A 312 9.67 -19.11 -0.64
C ALA A 312 10.67 -18.84 0.51
N TYR A 313 10.20 -18.84 1.75
CA TYR A 313 11.02 -18.50 2.91
C TYR A 313 11.65 -19.70 3.65
N ASP A 314 11.16 -20.92 3.44
CA ASP A 314 11.52 -22.11 4.23
C ASP A 314 13.05 -22.26 4.43
N ARG A 315 13.53 -21.77 5.58
CA ARG A 315 14.96 -21.62 5.90
C ARG A 315 15.71 -22.95 5.96
N GLY A 316 14.99 -24.07 6.05
CA GLY A 316 15.58 -25.42 6.08
C GLY A 316 15.81 -26.04 4.71
N ALA A 317 15.27 -25.45 3.64
CA ALA A 317 15.33 -25.98 2.28
C ALA A 317 16.29 -25.19 1.37
N ASP A 318 16.96 -25.90 0.47
CA ASP A 318 17.79 -25.26 -0.56
C ASP A 318 16.93 -24.37 -1.50
N PRO A 319 17.52 -23.32 -2.11
CA PRO A 319 16.78 -22.37 -2.94
C PRO A 319 15.98 -23.00 -4.08
N HIS A 320 16.46 -24.10 -4.69
CA HIS A 320 15.77 -24.77 -5.81
C HIS A 320 14.49 -25.48 -5.36
N ARG A 321 14.54 -26.14 -4.18
CA ARG A 321 13.35 -26.73 -3.56
C ARG A 321 12.34 -25.67 -3.15
N ARG A 322 12.78 -24.57 -2.54
CA ARG A 322 11.91 -23.45 -2.20
C ARG A 322 11.21 -22.85 -3.42
N ALA A 323 11.96 -22.57 -4.47
CA ALA A 323 11.39 -22.07 -5.73
C ALA A 323 10.37 -23.04 -6.33
N SER A 324 10.67 -24.34 -6.34
CA SER A 324 9.74 -25.37 -6.83
C SER A 324 8.47 -25.45 -5.98
N GLY A 325 8.60 -25.40 -4.66
CA GLY A 325 7.47 -25.37 -3.72
C GLY A 325 6.60 -24.13 -3.89
N ALA A 326 7.23 -22.94 -3.92
CA ALA A 326 6.56 -21.67 -4.15
C ALA A 326 5.82 -21.67 -5.49
N ALA A 327 6.45 -22.13 -6.58
CA ALA A 327 5.83 -22.24 -7.89
C ALA A 327 4.65 -23.22 -7.92
N SER A 328 4.74 -24.33 -7.19
CA SER A 328 3.66 -25.32 -7.08
C SER A 328 2.43 -24.74 -6.38
N VAL A 329 2.62 -23.96 -5.31
CA VAL A 329 1.52 -23.27 -4.63
C VAL A 329 0.97 -22.15 -5.50
N ALA A 330 1.86 -21.33 -6.08
CA ALA A 330 1.53 -20.19 -6.92
C ALA A 330 0.71 -20.56 -8.17
N ALA A 331 0.79 -21.81 -8.64
CA ALA A 331 -0.03 -22.32 -9.74
C ALA A 331 -1.55 -22.19 -9.51
N GLN A 332 -1.99 -22.04 -8.27
CA GLN A 332 -3.40 -21.83 -7.92
C GLN A 332 -3.85 -20.36 -7.98
N LEU A 333 -2.91 -19.40 -7.93
CA LEU A 333 -3.20 -17.97 -7.87
C LEU A 333 -4.03 -17.45 -9.05
N PRO A 334 -3.79 -17.82 -10.33
CA PRO A 334 -4.58 -17.29 -11.43
C PRO A 334 -6.08 -17.60 -11.31
N THR A 335 -6.43 -18.76 -10.74
CA THR A 335 -7.83 -19.14 -10.51
C THR A 335 -8.42 -18.38 -9.32
N ALA A 336 -7.67 -18.28 -8.21
CA ALA A 336 -8.14 -17.58 -7.01
C ALA A 336 -8.34 -16.08 -7.25
N GLU A 337 -7.37 -15.42 -7.91
CA GLU A 337 -7.43 -14.00 -8.27
C GLU A 337 -8.57 -13.70 -9.24
N ARG A 338 -8.83 -14.61 -10.21
CA ARG A 338 -9.97 -14.46 -11.12
C ARG A 338 -11.29 -14.49 -10.36
N ARG A 339 -11.46 -15.45 -9.44
CA ARG A 339 -12.67 -15.55 -8.59
C ARG A 339 -12.86 -14.30 -7.74
N LEU A 340 -11.78 -13.76 -7.19
CA LEU A 340 -11.82 -12.50 -6.45
C LEU A 340 -12.28 -11.33 -7.34
N ALA A 341 -11.67 -11.17 -8.51
CA ALA A 341 -12.05 -10.11 -9.45
C ALA A 341 -13.52 -10.24 -9.91
N GLU A 342 -14.00 -11.46 -10.15
CA GLU A 342 -15.40 -11.74 -10.50
C GLU A 342 -16.36 -11.42 -9.34
N ALA A 343 -16.03 -11.80 -8.11
CA ALA A 343 -16.84 -11.49 -6.93
C ALA A 343 -16.89 -9.98 -6.64
N LEU A 344 -15.78 -9.27 -6.81
CA LEU A 344 -15.74 -7.81 -6.71
C LEU A 344 -16.57 -7.14 -7.81
N ARG A 345 -16.54 -7.66 -9.04
CA ARG A 345 -17.42 -7.17 -10.11
C ARG A 345 -18.90 -7.35 -9.76
N GLU A 346 -19.29 -8.54 -9.29
CA GLU A 346 -20.66 -8.83 -8.85
C GLU A 346 -21.10 -7.85 -7.74
N ALA A 347 -20.26 -7.66 -6.72
CA ALA A 347 -20.53 -6.74 -5.63
C ALA A 347 -20.59 -5.27 -6.06
N GLY A 348 -19.79 -4.89 -7.08
CA GLY A 348 -19.82 -3.57 -7.65
C GLY A 348 -21.10 -3.31 -8.47
N ASP A 349 -21.56 -4.29 -9.23
CA ASP A 349 -22.64 -4.12 -10.20
C ASP A 349 -24.03 -4.18 -9.58
N LEU A 350 -24.26 -5.09 -8.64
CA LEU A 350 -25.56 -5.26 -7.98
C LEU A 350 -25.93 -4.01 -7.17
N LEU A 351 -27.19 -3.60 -7.27
CA LEU A 351 -27.74 -2.53 -6.43
C LEU A 351 -27.98 -3.09 -5.03
N LEU A 352 -27.73 -2.23 -4.03
CA LEU A 352 -28.05 -2.49 -2.63
C LEU A 352 -29.56 -2.45 -2.38
#